data_AF-A0A077ZM67-F1
#
_entry.id   AF-A0A077ZM67-F1
#
_cell.length_a   1.000
_cell.length_b   1.000
_cell.length_c   1.000
_cell.angle_alpha   90.00
_cell.angle_beta   90.00
_cell.angle_gamma   90.00
#
_symmetry.space_group_name_H-M   'P 1'
#
loop_
_entity.id
_entity.type
_entity.pdbx_description
1 polymer ?
#
loop_
_entity_poly.entity_id
_entity_poly.type
_entity_poly.pdbx_seq_one_letter_code
_entity_poly.pdbx_strand_id
1 'polypeptide(L)'
;MEVSSTNNSKPEQVIEQPGESVLESNAKPERPKSHFFPSFSTLLNNLKSGTGSLSVLLVNLLCSVYFAEEIIAGANKLIKDTENTALNSFSLEQQKFIQQQSAEQIVAQSVPPWTGCKDEYSVKRQCLSLSSVEDNLLREPPAGCDFSFDFSAYLPQAFGALEADPKLQQLRFTLVPKKISEETFWRNYFFRVSLIRKAAEREEVAAGENSGTFSFV
;
A
#
# COMPACT_ATOMS: atom_id res chain seq x y z
N MET A 1 -47.55 15.82 -21.56
CA MET A 1 -46.98 15.63 -20.21
C MET A 1 -46.56 14.17 -20.15
N GLU A 2 -45.31 13.89 -20.54
CA GLU A 2 -44.15 13.74 -19.62
C GLU A 2 -44.37 12.62 -18.60
N VAL A 3 -43.49 11.64 -18.39
CA VAL A 3 -42.33 11.08 -19.08
C VAL A 3 -42.14 9.71 -18.44
N SER A 4 -41.85 8.69 -19.23
CA SER A 4 -41.45 7.36 -18.75
C SER A 4 -40.00 7.38 -18.26
N SER A 5 -39.67 6.53 -17.28
CA SER A 5 -38.36 5.87 -17.20
C SER A 5 -38.46 4.58 -16.39
N THR A 6 -38.33 3.47 -17.11
CA THR A 6 -38.23 2.08 -16.64
C THR A 6 -36.76 1.65 -16.62
N ASN A 7 -36.39 0.86 -15.60
CA ASN A 7 -35.52 -0.34 -15.57
C ASN A 7 -34.37 -0.44 -16.61
N ASN A 8 -33.16 -0.92 -16.31
CA ASN A 8 -32.86 -2.23 -15.71
C ASN A 8 -31.33 -2.46 -15.71
N SER A 9 -30.88 -3.45 -14.92
CA SER A 9 -29.73 -4.35 -15.18
C SER A 9 -28.27 -3.91 -14.94
N LYS A 10 -27.68 -4.46 -13.86
CA LYS A 10 -26.28 -4.99 -13.73
C LYS A 10 -26.06 -6.17 -14.74
N PRO A 11 -24.86 -6.81 -14.99
CA PRO A 11 -23.74 -7.23 -14.09
C PRO A 11 -22.29 -7.04 -14.70
N GLU A 12 -21.17 -6.98 -13.95
CA GLU A 12 -20.16 -8.03 -13.59
C GLU A 12 -19.02 -8.36 -14.63
N GLN A 13 -17.77 -8.50 -14.12
CA GLN A 13 -16.52 -9.12 -14.66
C GLN A 13 -15.72 -8.36 -15.75
N VAL A 14 -14.38 -8.21 -15.71
CA VAL A 14 -13.27 -9.16 -16.01
C VAL A 14 -11.91 -8.44 -15.71
N ILE A 15 -11.06 -8.87 -14.76
CA ILE A 15 -9.75 -9.60 -14.87
C ILE A 15 -8.77 -9.10 -15.96
N GLU A 16 -7.57 -8.63 -15.57
CA GLU A 16 -6.22 -9.03 -16.07
C GLU A 16 -5.09 -8.02 -15.67
N GLN A 17 -4.04 -8.53 -14.98
CA GLN A 17 -2.67 -7.97 -14.89
C GLN A 17 -1.87 -8.31 -16.18
N PRO A 18 -0.56 -8.00 -16.42
CA PRO A 18 0.52 -7.36 -15.63
C PRO A 18 1.24 -6.20 -16.42
N GLY A 19 2.14 -5.37 -15.88
CA GLY A 19 3.52 -5.67 -15.47
C GLY A 19 4.43 -5.97 -16.68
N GLU A 20 5.47 -5.15 -16.86
CA GLU A 20 6.67 -5.36 -17.72
C GLU A 20 6.64 -4.77 -19.15
N SER A 21 7.34 -3.65 -19.35
CA SER A 21 8.39 -3.47 -20.37
C SER A 21 8.70 -1.96 -20.59
N VAL A 22 9.95 -1.56 -20.33
CA VAL A 22 10.94 -1.20 -21.37
C VAL A 22 10.80 0.28 -21.79
N LEU A 23 11.55 1.17 -21.14
CA LEU A 23 12.84 1.73 -21.62
C LEU A 23 12.66 2.96 -22.53
N GLU A 24 13.67 3.82 -22.46
CA GLU A 24 14.04 4.76 -23.51
C GLU A 24 13.11 5.95 -23.79
N SER A 25 13.40 7.06 -23.13
CA SER A 25 14.28 8.10 -23.73
C SER A 25 13.85 9.51 -23.34
N ASN A 26 14.82 10.22 -22.78
CA ASN A 26 14.83 11.67 -22.66
C ASN A 26 14.66 12.30 -24.06
N ALA A 27 13.48 12.84 -24.35
CA ALA A 27 13.27 13.73 -25.50
C ALA A 27 12.80 15.09 -24.99
N LYS A 28 13.79 15.95 -24.78
CA LYS A 28 13.71 17.40 -24.54
C LYS A 28 12.66 18.04 -25.45
N PRO A 29 11.77 18.92 -24.95
CA PRO A 29 10.76 19.55 -25.81
C PRO A 29 11.44 20.44 -26.85
N GLU A 30 11.34 20.05 -28.13
CA GLU A 30 11.76 20.89 -29.24
C GLU A 30 10.80 22.08 -29.36
N ARG A 31 11.33 23.30 -29.14
CA ARG A 31 10.64 24.57 -29.41
C ARG A 31 10.52 24.75 -30.93
N PRO A 32 9.31 24.83 -31.52
CA PRO A 32 9.17 25.35 -32.86
C PRO A 32 9.39 26.87 -32.85
N LYS A 33 10.57 27.25 -33.37
CA LYS A 33 10.97 28.48 -34.05
C LYS A 33 10.12 29.73 -33.76
N SER A 34 10.70 30.65 -32.99
CA SER A 34 10.22 32.02 -32.84
C SER A 34 10.08 32.71 -34.20
N HIS A 35 8.88 32.74 -34.75
CA HIS A 35 8.54 33.68 -35.80
C HIS A 35 8.54 35.06 -35.15
N PHE A 36 9.31 35.97 -35.74
CA PHE A 36 9.51 37.33 -35.28
C PHE A 36 8.17 38.09 -35.39
N PHE A 37 7.37 38.05 -34.32
CA PHE A 37 6.11 38.78 -34.27
C PHE A 37 6.40 40.27 -34.15
N PRO A 38 5.85 41.13 -35.03
CA PRO A 38 5.90 42.56 -34.81
C PRO A 38 5.22 42.85 -33.47
N SER A 39 5.95 43.53 -32.58
CA SER A 39 5.43 43.96 -31.29
C SER A 39 4.06 44.62 -31.43
N PHE A 40 3.17 44.44 -30.46
CA PHE A 40 1.90 45.17 -30.39
C PHE A 40 2.10 46.70 -30.50
N SER A 41 3.26 47.20 -30.08
CA SER A 41 3.65 48.60 -30.30
C SER A 41 3.72 48.97 -31.79
N THR A 42 4.17 48.05 -32.64
CA THR A 42 4.21 48.21 -34.10
C THR A 42 2.80 48.23 -34.70
N LEU A 43 1.85 47.48 -34.10
CA LEU A 43 0.44 47.50 -34.50
C LEU A 43 -0.23 48.82 -34.11
N LEU A 44 -0.04 49.27 -32.87
CA LEU A 44 -0.52 50.57 -32.39
C LEU A 44 0.05 51.73 -33.22
N ASN A 45 1.33 51.67 -33.55
CA ASN A 45 1.97 52.69 -34.37
C ASN A 45 1.40 52.71 -35.79
N ASN A 46 1.22 51.56 -36.45
CA ASN A 46 0.63 51.50 -37.80
C ASN A 46 -0.86 51.88 -37.84
N LEU A 47 -1.62 51.59 -36.78
CA LEU A 47 -3.01 52.03 -36.65
C LEU A 47 -3.11 53.54 -36.41
N LYS A 48 -2.21 54.10 -35.61
CA LYS A 48 -2.15 55.54 -35.31
C LYS A 48 -1.58 56.36 -36.47
N SER A 49 -0.67 55.80 -37.26
CA SER A 49 -0.08 56.47 -38.42
C SER A 49 -0.94 56.40 -39.68
N GLY A 50 -2.01 55.58 -39.71
CA GLY A 50 -2.87 55.44 -40.89
C GLY A 50 -2.15 54.87 -42.12
N THR A 51 -0.95 54.32 -41.97
CA THR A 51 -0.08 53.86 -43.06
C THR A 51 -0.20 52.35 -43.34
N GLY A 52 -1.02 51.62 -42.57
CA GLY A 52 -1.21 50.19 -42.75
C GLY A 52 -2.19 49.86 -43.87
N SER A 53 -1.77 49.05 -44.84
CA SER A 53 -2.69 48.44 -45.82
C SER A 53 -3.80 47.66 -45.11
N LEU A 54 -5.05 47.78 -45.59
CA LEU A 54 -6.19 47.01 -45.08
C LEU A 54 -5.90 45.50 -45.03
N SER A 55 -5.13 44.99 -46.00
CA SER A 55 -4.71 43.58 -46.00
C SER A 55 -3.86 43.20 -44.79
N VAL A 56 -3.00 44.10 -44.31
CA VAL A 56 -2.12 43.88 -43.15
C VAL A 56 -2.93 43.92 -41.86
N LEU A 57 -3.87 44.87 -41.73
CA LEU A 57 -4.76 44.94 -40.57
C LEU A 57 -5.62 43.68 -40.44
N LEU A 58 -6.15 43.17 -41.55
CA LEU A 58 -6.96 41.95 -41.57
C LEU A 58 -6.15 40.71 -41.15
N VAL A 59 -4.94 40.53 -41.70
CA VAL A 59 -4.06 39.42 -41.34
C VAL A 59 -3.69 39.46 -39.85
N ASN A 60 -3.41 40.65 -39.31
CA ASN A 60 -3.09 40.80 -37.89
C ASN A 60 -4.29 40.51 -36.98
N LEU A 61 -5.50 40.96 -37.36
CA LEU A 61 -6.71 40.66 -36.59
C LEU A 61 -6.98 39.16 -36.55
N LEU A 62 -6.93 38.49 -37.72
CA LEU A 62 -7.10 37.04 -37.80
C LEU A 62 -6.04 36.32 -36.96
N CYS A 63 -4.77 36.71 -37.10
CA CYS A 63 -3.67 36.14 -36.34
C CYS A 63 -3.88 36.31 -34.82
N SER A 64 -4.36 37.46 -34.35
CA SER A 64 -4.65 37.68 -32.93
C SER A 64 -5.77 36.77 -32.39
N VAL A 65 -6.79 36.46 -33.20
CA VAL A 65 -7.87 35.55 -32.82
C VAL A 65 -7.35 34.11 -32.76
N TYR A 66 -6.61 33.65 -33.77
CA TYR A 66 -6.00 32.32 -33.77
C TYR A 66 -5.00 32.13 -32.61
N PHE A 67 -4.18 33.14 -32.30
CA PHE A 67 -3.28 33.08 -31.15
C PHE A 67 -4.02 33.05 -29.81
N ALA A 68 -5.15 33.77 -29.70
CA ALA A 68 -5.95 33.74 -28.48
C ALA A 68 -6.47 32.33 -28.19
N GLU A 69 -6.90 31.58 -29.21
CA GLU A 69 -7.35 30.19 -29.05
C GLU A 69 -6.24 29.28 -28.52
N GLU A 70 -5.02 29.39 -29.07
CA GLU A 70 -3.88 28.57 -28.64
C GLU A 70 -3.42 28.89 -27.21
N ILE A 71 -3.44 30.17 -26.81
CA ILE A 71 -3.12 30.60 -25.44
C ILE A 71 -4.14 30.03 -24.45
N ILE A 72 -5.44 30.05 -24.78
CA ILE A 72 -6.50 29.52 -23.91
C ILE A 72 -6.38 27.99 -23.79
N ALA A 73 -6.10 27.28 -24.89
CA ALA A 73 -5.88 25.84 -24.88
C ALA A 73 -4.66 25.45 -24.02
N GLY A 74 -3.55 26.19 -24.16
CA GLY A 74 -2.35 26.02 -23.34
C GLY A 74 -2.60 26.25 -21.85
N ALA A 75 -3.33 27.32 -21.50
CA ALA A 75 -3.69 27.63 -20.12
C ALA A 75 -4.58 26.55 -19.48
N ASN A 76 -5.61 26.08 -20.20
CA ASN A 76 -6.48 25.00 -19.71
C ASN A 76 -5.73 23.68 -19.51
N LYS A 77 -4.77 23.36 -20.40
CA LYS A 77 -3.90 22.19 -20.24
C LYS A 77 -3.04 22.32 -18.97
N LEU A 78 -2.40 23.47 -18.76
CA LEU A 78 -1.58 23.73 -17.57
C LEU A 78 -2.38 23.65 -16.26
N ILE A 79 -3.61 24.18 -16.24
CA ILE A 79 -4.51 24.10 -15.08
C ILE A 79 -4.85 22.63 -14.79
N LYS A 80 -5.27 21.87 -15.80
CA LYS A 80 -5.57 20.43 -15.65
C LYS A 80 -4.36 19.63 -15.20
N ASP A 81 -3.19 19.87 -15.78
CA ASP A 81 -1.95 19.20 -15.40
C ASP A 81 -1.56 19.53 -13.94
N THR A 82 -1.77 20.79 -13.51
CA THR A 82 -1.49 21.24 -12.13
C THR A 82 -2.48 20.65 -11.13
N GLU A 83 -3.78 20.64 -11.44
CA GLU A 83 -4.82 20.05 -10.59
C GLU A 83 -4.60 18.55 -10.43
N ASN A 84 -4.36 17.83 -11.53
CA ASN A 84 -4.07 16.40 -11.48
C ASN A 84 -2.80 16.10 -10.70
N THR A 85 -1.73 16.89 -10.87
CA THR A 85 -0.47 16.68 -10.14
C THR A 85 -0.61 16.98 -8.64
N ALA A 86 -1.29 18.08 -8.27
CA ALA A 86 -1.49 18.46 -6.87
C ALA A 86 -2.46 17.51 -6.16
N LEU A 87 -3.58 17.12 -6.79
CA LEU A 87 -4.53 16.18 -6.21
C LEU A 87 -3.94 14.76 -6.11
N ASN A 88 -3.19 14.30 -7.11
CA ASN A 88 -2.55 13.00 -7.06
C ASN A 88 -1.45 12.95 -5.98
N SER A 89 -0.63 13.99 -5.86
CA SER A 89 0.39 14.07 -4.81
C SER A 89 -0.23 14.13 -3.40
N PHE A 90 -1.32 14.89 -3.22
CA PHE A 90 -2.06 14.92 -1.96
C PHE A 90 -2.71 13.58 -1.62
N SER A 91 -3.39 12.95 -2.59
CA SER A 91 -4.01 11.63 -2.40
C SER A 91 -2.98 10.55 -2.07
N LEU A 92 -1.83 10.59 -2.74
CA LEU A 92 -0.73 9.67 -2.47
C LEU A 92 -0.16 9.89 -1.06
N GLU A 93 0.02 11.15 -0.65
CA GLU A 93 0.54 11.48 0.68
C GLU A 93 -0.45 11.12 1.79
N GLN A 94 -1.74 11.36 1.57
CA GLN A 94 -2.81 10.92 2.48
C GLN A 94 -2.82 9.40 2.62
N GLN A 95 -2.68 8.67 1.50
CA GLN A 95 -2.61 7.21 1.53
C GLN A 95 -1.38 6.71 2.30
N LYS A 96 -0.20 7.33 2.09
CA LYS A 96 1.02 7.01 2.85
C LYS A 96 0.84 7.28 4.34
N PHE A 97 0.23 8.41 4.71
CA PHE A 97 -0.03 8.76 6.09
C PHE A 97 -0.95 7.75 6.78
N ILE A 98 -2.06 7.35 6.13
CA ILE A 98 -2.97 6.33 6.65
C ILE A 98 -2.24 4.98 6.82
N GLN A 99 -1.42 4.58 5.84
CA GLN A 99 -0.63 3.35 5.93
C GLN A 99 0.37 3.40 7.09
N GLN A 100 1.11 4.50 7.22
CA GLN A 100 2.04 4.70 8.32
C GLN A 100 1.32 4.67 9.66
N GLN A 101 0.21 5.38 9.81
CA GLN A 101 -0.57 5.38 11.04
C GLN A 101 -1.11 3.98 11.38
N SER A 102 -1.58 3.22 10.38
CA SER A 102 -2.02 1.84 10.59
C SER A 102 -0.86 0.91 10.98
N ALA A 103 0.31 1.05 10.36
CA ALA A 103 1.50 0.29 10.70
C ALA A 103 2.00 0.64 12.11
N GLU A 104 2.04 1.92 12.46
CA GLU A 104 2.38 2.42 13.80
C GLU A 104 1.39 1.90 14.85
N GLN A 105 0.10 1.85 14.54
CA GLN A 105 -0.91 1.27 15.44
C GLN A 105 -0.68 -0.23 15.66
N ILE A 106 -0.37 -0.99 14.60
CA ILE A 106 -0.06 -2.42 14.70
C ILE A 106 1.21 -2.64 15.51
N VAL A 107 2.26 -1.83 15.29
CA VAL A 107 3.51 -1.88 16.06
C VAL A 107 3.29 -1.45 17.51
N ALA A 108 2.44 -0.47 17.79
CA ALA A 108 2.09 -0.07 19.15
C ALA A 108 1.29 -1.15 19.90
N GLN A 109 0.54 -1.98 19.16
CA GLN A 109 -0.14 -3.17 19.69
C GLN A 109 0.73 -4.45 19.60
N SER A 110 2.02 -4.31 19.29
CA SER A 110 2.96 -5.41 19.21
C SER A 110 3.10 -6.08 20.58
N VAL A 111 2.56 -7.29 20.70
CA VAL A 111 2.59 -8.08 21.93
C VAL A 111 3.00 -9.50 21.57
N PRO A 112 4.11 -10.04 22.11
CA PRO A 112 4.52 -11.40 21.81
C PRO A 112 3.44 -12.45 22.15
N PRO A 113 3.34 -13.56 21.43
CA PRO A 113 2.19 -14.47 21.53
C PRO A 113 2.12 -15.31 22.82
N TRP A 114 3.19 -15.31 23.61
CA TRP A 114 3.25 -15.94 24.94
C TRP A 114 2.80 -15.02 26.08
N THR A 115 2.60 -13.72 25.80
CA THR A 115 2.18 -12.74 26.81
C THR A 115 0.82 -13.13 27.40
N GLY A 116 0.70 -13.08 28.73
CA GLY A 116 -0.53 -13.45 29.44
C GLY A 116 -0.70 -14.95 29.71
N CYS A 117 0.26 -15.78 29.30
CA CYS A 117 0.37 -17.13 29.84
C CYS A 117 0.86 -17.04 31.29
N LYS A 118 0.33 -17.88 32.18
CA LYS A 118 0.74 -17.90 33.60
C LYS A 118 2.22 -18.32 33.75
N ASP A 119 2.65 -19.40 33.08
CA ASP A 119 4.07 -19.72 32.89
C ASP A 119 4.65 -19.08 31.62
N GLU A 120 4.66 -17.75 31.57
CA GLU A 120 5.19 -17.00 30.42
C GLU A 120 6.66 -17.39 30.12
N TYR A 121 7.45 -17.70 31.14
CA TYR A 121 8.87 -18.00 30.98
C TYR A 121 9.12 -19.30 30.21
N SER A 122 8.46 -20.40 30.61
CA SER A 122 8.59 -21.68 29.92
C SER A 122 8.02 -21.62 28.50
N VAL A 123 6.82 -21.02 28.34
CA VAL A 123 6.19 -20.86 27.03
C VAL A 123 7.08 -20.04 26.11
N LYS A 124 7.63 -18.91 26.56
CA LYS A 124 8.56 -18.09 25.79
C LYS A 124 9.77 -18.89 25.35
N ARG A 125 10.44 -19.62 26.24
CA ARG A 125 11.60 -20.44 25.88
C ARG A 125 11.26 -21.47 24.80
N GLN A 126 10.12 -22.14 24.93
CA GLN A 126 9.67 -23.12 23.95
C GLN A 126 9.34 -22.45 22.60
N CYS A 127 8.67 -21.29 22.61
CA CYS A 127 8.39 -20.54 21.38
C CYS A 127 9.67 -20.07 20.67
N LEU A 128 10.67 -19.59 21.41
CA LEU A 128 11.98 -19.22 20.85
C LEU A 128 12.75 -20.43 20.30
N SER A 129 12.49 -21.64 20.82
CA SER A 129 13.10 -22.86 20.28
C SER A 129 12.54 -23.24 18.90
N LEU A 130 11.32 -22.79 18.56
CA LEU A 130 10.70 -23.10 17.26
C LEU A 130 11.52 -22.59 16.08
N SER A 131 12.17 -21.43 16.22
CA SER A 131 13.03 -20.84 15.19
C SER A 131 14.38 -21.52 15.03
N SER A 132 14.71 -22.52 15.87
CA SER A 132 15.96 -23.28 15.73
C SER A 132 15.87 -24.37 14.67
N VAL A 133 14.66 -24.79 14.26
CA VAL A 133 14.44 -25.84 13.27
C VAL A 133 13.48 -25.32 12.20
N GLU A 134 13.97 -25.25 10.96
CA GLU A 134 13.21 -24.74 9.80
C GLU A 134 11.90 -25.52 9.56
N ASP A 135 11.95 -26.84 9.71
CA ASP A 135 10.81 -27.75 9.45
C ASP A 135 9.58 -27.45 10.32
N ASN A 136 9.78 -26.87 11.51
CA ASN A 136 8.66 -26.49 12.39
C ASN A 136 7.75 -25.43 11.75
N LEU A 137 8.33 -24.56 10.91
CA LEU A 137 7.66 -23.45 10.23
C LEU A 137 7.11 -23.84 8.85
N LEU A 138 7.65 -24.91 8.24
CA LEU A 138 7.19 -25.42 6.95
C LEU A 138 6.03 -26.42 7.08
N ARG A 139 5.93 -27.14 8.20
CA ARG A 139 4.89 -28.17 8.39
C ARG A 139 3.55 -27.56 8.78
N GLU A 140 2.57 -27.75 7.91
CA GLU A 140 1.19 -27.31 8.11
C GLU A 140 0.49 -28.00 9.29
N PRO A 141 -0.52 -27.36 9.89
CA PRO A 141 -1.41 -28.00 10.85
C PRO A 141 -2.11 -29.21 10.22
N PRO A 142 -2.31 -30.32 10.96
CA PRO A 142 -3.07 -31.46 10.45
C PRO A 142 -4.49 -31.06 10.02
N ALA A 143 -4.96 -31.62 8.91
CA ALA A 143 -6.33 -31.40 8.44
C ALA A 143 -7.35 -31.84 9.51
N GLY A 144 -8.35 -31.00 9.76
CA GLY A 144 -9.39 -31.26 10.78
C GLY A 144 -9.01 -30.83 12.20
N CYS A 145 -7.85 -30.19 12.41
CA CYS A 145 -7.54 -29.60 13.71
C CYS A 145 -8.38 -28.32 13.95
N ASP A 146 -8.92 -28.18 15.16
CA ASP A 146 -9.59 -26.96 15.62
C ASP A 146 -8.59 -25.82 15.86
N PHE A 147 -8.09 -25.24 14.78
CA PHE A 147 -7.21 -24.08 14.77
C PHE A 147 -7.68 -23.06 13.74
N SER A 148 -8.40 -22.04 14.21
CA SER A 148 -8.80 -20.90 13.38
C SER A 148 -7.68 -19.86 13.34
N PHE A 149 -7.26 -19.49 12.13
CA PHE A 149 -6.19 -18.53 11.89
C PHE A 149 -6.64 -17.50 10.86
N ASP A 150 -6.62 -16.23 11.27
CA ASP A 150 -6.81 -15.05 10.43
C ASP A 150 -5.51 -14.24 10.46
N PHE A 151 -4.86 -14.12 9.31
CA PHE A 151 -3.56 -13.46 9.24
C PHE A 151 -3.59 -12.02 9.77
N SER A 152 -4.65 -11.27 9.48
CA SER A 152 -4.78 -9.86 9.83
C SER A 152 -4.85 -9.64 11.35
N ALA A 153 -5.62 -10.48 12.05
CA ALA A 153 -5.77 -10.42 13.50
C ALA A 153 -4.49 -10.81 14.26
N TYR A 154 -3.62 -11.62 13.65
CA TYR A 154 -2.37 -12.08 14.25
C TYR A 154 -1.18 -11.17 13.93
N LEU A 155 -1.30 -10.17 13.06
CA LEU A 155 -0.20 -9.26 12.71
C LEU A 155 0.47 -8.62 13.94
N PRO A 156 -0.25 -8.06 14.92
CA PRO A 156 0.40 -7.46 16.10
C PRO A 156 1.24 -8.48 16.88
N GLN A 157 0.76 -9.72 17.01
CA GLN A 157 1.52 -10.79 17.65
C GLN A 157 2.72 -11.24 16.82
N ALA A 158 2.61 -11.20 15.49
CA ALA A 158 3.70 -11.52 14.59
C ALA A 158 4.83 -10.49 14.70
N PHE A 159 4.50 -9.19 14.76
CA PHE A 159 5.48 -8.14 15.04
C PHE A 159 6.17 -8.36 16.39
N GLY A 160 5.41 -8.68 17.45
CA GLY A 160 5.98 -8.95 18.77
C GLY A 160 6.89 -10.18 18.79
N ALA A 161 6.54 -11.22 18.02
CA ALA A 161 7.39 -12.40 17.86
C ALA A 161 8.70 -12.10 17.11
N LEU A 162 8.65 -11.25 16.06
CA LEU A 162 9.85 -10.87 15.30
C LEU A 162 10.79 -9.98 16.10
N GLU A 163 10.24 -9.05 16.89
CA GLU A 163 11.04 -8.19 17.77
C GLU A 163 11.74 -9.01 18.86
N ALA A 164 11.06 -10.02 19.39
CA ALA A 164 11.63 -10.89 20.42
C ALA A 164 12.61 -11.96 19.87
N ASP A 165 12.46 -12.38 18.62
CA ASP A 165 13.26 -13.45 18.00
C ASP A 165 13.89 -13.04 16.65
N PRO A 166 15.15 -12.54 16.67
CA PRO A 166 15.88 -12.23 15.45
C PRO A 166 16.10 -13.42 14.51
N LYS A 167 16.15 -14.67 15.04
CA LYS A 167 16.32 -15.87 14.20
C LYS A 167 15.05 -16.14 13.39
N LEU A 168 13.88 -15.94 14.00
CA LEU A 168 12.60 -16.05 13.30
C LEU A 168 12.53 -15.07 12.13
N GLN A 169 13.01 -13.83 12.31
CA GLN A 169 13.08 -12.83 11.24
C GLN A 169 13.99 -13.28 10.08
N GLN A 170 15.17 -13.84 10.39
CA GLN A 170 16.09 -14.38 9.38
C GLN A 170 15.49 -15.56 8.60
N LEU A 171 14.81 -16.48 9.30
CA LEU A 171 14.10 -17.58 8.66
C LEU A 171 12.96 -17.07 7.78
N ARG A 172 12.15 -16.12 8.26
CA ARG A 172 11.07 -15.53 7.45
C ARG A 172 11.60 -14.95 6.14
N PHE A 173 12.69 -14.18 6.19
CA PHE A 173 13.32 -13.60 5.01
C PHE A 173 13.90 -14.66 4.05
N THR A 174 14.33 -15.82 4.58
CA THR A 174 14.90 -16.91 3.78
C THR A 174 13.82 -17.79 3.15
N LEU A 175 12.73 -18.05 3.87
CA LEU A 175 11.67 -18.99 3.47
C LEU A 175 10.54 -18.33 2.67
N VAL A 176 10.26 -17.05 2.89
CA VAL A 176 9.15 -16.33 2.26
C VAL A 176 9.70 -15.36 1.20
N PRO A 177 9.20 -15.39 -0.05
CA PRO A 177 8.20 -16.32 -0.60
C PRO A 177 8.81 -17.61 -1.18
N LYS A 178 10.11 -17.87 -0.96
CA LYS A 178 10.87 -18.91 -1.69
C LYS A 178 10.32 -20.34 -1.53
N LYS A 179 9.85 -20.70 -0.34
CA LYS A 179 9.32 -22.03 -0.01
C LYS A 179 7.82 -22.01 0.31
N ILE A 180 7.36 -20.98 1.03
CA ILE A 180 5.96 -20.83 1.46
C ILE A 180 5.54 -19.36 1.43
N SER A 181 4.23 -19.11 1.38
CA SER A 181 3.67 -17.75 1.47
C SER A 181 3.79 -17.19 2.89
N GLU A 182 3.68 -15.86 3.03
CA GLU A 182 3.72 -15.23 4.35
C GLU A 182 2.57 -15.71 5.24
N GLU A 183 1.37 -15.85 4.68
CA GLU A 183 0.21 -16.38 5.41
C GLU A 183 0.46 -17.80 5.92
N THR A 184 0.99 -18.70 5.09
CA THR A 184 1.28 -20.10 5.48
C THR A 184 2.38 -20.14 6.55
N PHE A 185 3.43 -19.32 6.42
CA PHE A 185 4.49 -19.23 7.43
C PHE A 185 3.92 -18.89 8.81
N TRP A 186 3.08 -17.86 8.88
CA TRP A 186 2.49 -17.43 10.14
C TRP A 186 1.45 -18.42 10.67
N ARG A 187 0.61 -18.99 9.81
CA ARG A 187 -0.34 -20.05 10.17
C ARG A 187 0.38 -21.21 10.86
N ASN A 188 1.49 -21.67 10.29
CA ASN A 188 2.29 -22.77 10.81
C ASN A 188 2.95 -22.40 12.15
N TYR A 189 3.57 -21.22 12.22
CA TYR A 189 4.21 -20.73 13.44
C TYR A 189 3.20 -20.63 14.60
N PHE A 190 2.08 -19.94 14.41
CA PHE A 190 1.08 -19.75 15.45
C PHE A 190 0.38 -21.04 15.86
N PHE A 191 0.26 -22.00 14.94
CA PHE A 191 -0.20 -23.34 15.30
C PHE A 191 0.73 -23.98 16.33
N ARG A 192 2.05 -23.97 16.10
CA ARG A 192 3.04 -24.50 17.06
C ARG A 192 2.99 -23.77 18.40
N VAL A 193 2.87 -22.45 18.38
CA VAL A 193 2.72 -21.64 19.59
C VAL A 193 1.43 -22.02 20.34
N SER A 194 0.32 -22.25 19.65
CA SER A 194 -0.94 -22.68 20.28
C SER A 194 -0.80 -24.05 20.98
N LEU A 195 -0.02 -24.97 20.41
CA LEU A 195 0.27 -26.27 21.03
C LEU A 195 1.09 -26.10 22.31
N ILE A 196 2.12 -25.25 22.28
CA ILE A 196 2.96 -24.94 23.45
C ILE A 196 2.10 -24.34 24.57
N ARG A 197 1.25 -23.36 24.25
CA ARG A 197 0.35 -22.72 25.22
C ARG A 197 -0.61 -23.73 25.86
N LYS A 198 -1.28 -24.54 25.05
CA LYS A 198 -2.15 -25.63 25.52
C LYS A 198 -1.40 -26.65 26.37
N ALA A 199 -0.13 -26.92 26.09
CA ALA A 199 0.69 -27.83 26.88
C ALA A 199 1.04 -27.25 28.25
N ALA A 200 1.45 -25.97 28.31
CA ALA A 200 1.75 -25.28 29.56
C ALA A 200 0.53 -25.19 30.49
N GLU A 201 -0.65 -24.89 29.93
CA GLU A 201 -1.91 -24.88 30.69
C GLU A 201 -2.24 -26.25 31.32
N ARG A 202 -1.83 -27.35 30.69
CA ARG A 202 -2.04 -28.71 31.22
C ARG A 202 -1.02 -29.09 32.30
N GLU A 203 0.23 -28.68 32.14
CA GLU A 203 1.29 -28.93 33.13
C GLU A 203 0.97 -28.28 34.48
N GLU A 204 0.39 -27.09 34.46
CA GLU A 204 -0.06 -26.39 35.68
C GLU A 204 -1.09 -27.18 36.49
N VAL A 205 -2.07 -27.79 35.82
CA VAL A 205 -3.12 -28.58 36.49
C VAL A 205 -2.50 -29.78 37.21
N ALA A 206 -1.54 -30.44 36.57
CA ALA A 206 -0.84 -31.59 37.15
C ALA A 206 0.07 -31.20 38.33
N ALA A 207 0.71 -30.03 38.29
CA ALA A 207 1.55 -29.55 39.39
C ALA A 207 0.73 -29.20 40.64
N GLY A 208 -0.50 -28.67 40.46
CA GLY A 208 -1.42 -28.36 41.55
C GLY A 208 -1.84 -29.59 42.35
N GLU A 209 -2.15 -30.70 41.69
CA GLU A 209 -2.63 -31.94 42.32
C GLU A 209 -1.56 -32.63 43.18
N ASN A 210 -0.30 -32.59 42.77
CA ASN A 210 0.79 -33.21 43.54
C ASN A 210 1.18 -32.44 44.81
N SER A 211 0.89 -31.13 44.88
CA SER A 211 1.19 -30.32 46.07
C SER A 211 0.19 -30.50 47.22
N GLY A 212 -1.02 -31.01 46.94
CA GLY A 212 -2.09 -31.21 47.93
C GLY A 212 -2.01 -32.50 48.73
N THR A 213 -1.15 -33.46 48.36
CA THR A 213 -1.09 -34.79 49.01
C THR A 213 0.00 -34.89 50.09
N PHE A 214 0.81 -33.85 50.30
CA PHE A 214 1.83 -33.81 51.36
C PHE A 214 1.41 -32.89 52.51
N SER A 215 0.21 -33.11 53.09
CA SER A 215 -0.12 -32.58 54.41
C SER A 215 -0.07 -33.70 55.45
N PHE A 216 0.96 -33.63 56.30
CA PHE A 216 1.12 -34.29 57.60
C PHE A 216 -0.20 -34.69 58.29
N VAL A 217 -0.44 -36.00 58.45
CA VAL A 217 -0.62 -36.74 59.73
C VAL A 217 -0.32 -38.22 59.45
#